data_AF-A0A0F6U1Y9-F1
#
_entry.id   AF-A0A0F6U1Y9-F1
#
_cell.length_a   1.000
_cell.length_b   1.000
_cell.length_c   1.000
_cell.angle_alpha   90.00
_cell.angle_beta   90.00
_cell.angle_gamma   90.00
#
_symmetry.space_group_name_H-M   'P 1'
#
loop_
_entity.id
_entity.type
_entity.pdbx_description
1 polymer ?
#
loop_
_entity_poly.entity_id
_entity_poly.type
_entity_poly.pdbx_seq_one_letter_code
_entity_poly.pdbx_strand_id
1 'polypeptide(L)' 'MDIKLILLALTAVFTVSCLFFGTRNGFYDSDNYDGNGSAH' A
#
# COMPACT_ATOMS: atom_id res chain seq x y z
N MET A 1 12.00 18.43 -17.87
CA MET A 1 12.21 17.08 -17.32
C MET A 1 11.29 16.15 -18.10
N ASP A 2 11.82 15.07 -18.68
CA ASP A 2 11.05 14.16 -19.55
C ASP A 2 10.05 13.34 -18.71
N ILE A 3 8.79 13.31 -19.13
CA ILE A 3 7.71 12.58 -18.44
C ILE A 3 8.01 11.09 -18.33
N LYS A 4 8.70 10.49 -19.31
CA LYS A 4 9.09 9.08 -19.28
C LYS A 4 10.03 8.79 -18.11
N LEU A 5 10.97 9.71 -17.86
CA LEU A 5 11.91 9.61 -16.75
C LEU A 5 11.19 9.75 -15.40
N ILE A 6 10.25 10.69 -15.30
CA ILE A 6 9.44 10.91 -14.09
C ILE A 6 8.63 9.66 -13.76
N LEU A 7 7.95 9.10 -14.76
CA LEU A 7 7.15 7.88 -14.58
C LEU A 7 8.01 6.71 -14.13
N LEU A 8 9.17 6.50 -14.76
CA LEU A 8 10.08 5.41 -14.37
C LEU A 8 10.50 5.53 -12.89
N ALA A 9 10.89 6.73 -12.46
CA ALA A 9 11.30 6.97 -11.08
C ALA A 9 10.14 6.78 -10.09
N LEU A 10 8.96 7.35 -10.40
CA LEU A 10 7.79 7.24 -9.53
C LEU A 10 7.26 5.81 -9.45
N THR A 11 7.30 5.04 -10.53
CA THR A 11 6.91 3.61 -10.49
C THR A 11 7.79 2.83 -9.53
N ALA A 12 9.12 3.03 -9.55
CA ALA A 12 10.02 2.35 -8.62
C ALA A 12 9.71 2.70 -7.16
N VAL A 13 9.54 4.00 -6.87
CA VAL A 13 9.18 4.47 -5.52
C VAL A 13 7.82 3.93 -5.09
N PHE A 14 6.82 3.98 -5.97
CA PHE A 14 5.47 3.48 -5.73
C PHE A 14 5.48 1.99 -5.41
N THR A 15 6.16 1.16 -6.21
CA THR A 15 6.23 -0.29 -6.00
C THR A 15 6.82 -0.64 -4.64
N VAL A 16 7.98 -0.05 -4.29
CA VAL A 16 8.61 -0.31 -2.98
C VAL A 16 7.71 0.19 -1.84
N SER A 17 7.06 1.33 -2.02
CA SER A 17 6.14 1.89 -1.01
C SER A 17 4.93 0.98 -0.80
N CYS A 18 4.33 0.44 -1.86
CA CYS A 18 3.22 -0.52 -1.76
C CYS A 18 3.62 -1.76 -0.96
N LEU A 19 4.80 -2.32 -1.23
CA LEU A 19 5.31 -3.47 -0.48
C LEU A 19 5.53 -3.12 0.99
N PHE A 20 6.12 -1.95 1.28
CA PHE A 20 6.36 -1.50 2.65
C PHE A 20 5.04 -1.27 3.41
N PHE A 21 4.13 -0.47 2.88
CA PHE A 21 2.86 -0.14 3.54
C PHE A 21 1.90 -1.33 3.60
N GLY A 22 1.98 -2.26 2.65
CA GLY A 22 1.22 -3.53 2.71
C GLY A 22 1.55 -4.40 3.93
N THR A 23 2.74 -4.24 4.51
CA THR A 23 3.13 -4.94 5.77
C THR A 23 2.78 -4.17 7.04
N ARG A 24 2.32 -2.92 6.92
CA ARG A 24 2.10 -1.97 8.04
C ARG A 24 0.60 -1.82 8.31
N ASN A 25 -0.09 -2.94 8.51
CA ASN A 25 -1.49 -2.96 8.94
C ASN A 25 -1.60 -2.90 10.47
N GLY A 26 -2.78 -2.60 11.01
CA GLY A 26 -2.99 -2.55 12.46
C GLY A 26 -4.41 -2.90 12.86
N PHE A 27 -5.40 -2.13 12.41
CA PHE A 27 -6.78 -2.31 12.83
C PHE A 27 -7.33 -3.68 12.43
N TYR A 28 -7.18 -4.09 11.17
CA TYR A 28 -7.73 -5.34 10.65
C TYR A 28 -7.08 -6.62 11.23
N ASP A 29 -5.91 -6.50 11.86
CA ASP A 29 -5.20 -7.60 12.53
C ASP A 29 -5.32 -7.52 14.07
N SER A 30 -6.13 -6.60 14.59
CA SER A 30 -6.33 -6.39 16.03
C SER A 30 -7.57 -7.10 16.57
N ASP A 31 -7.60 -7.34 17.87
CA ASP A 31 -8.77 -7.90 18.58
C ASP A 31 -10.02 -6.99 18.49
N ASN A 32 -9.86 -5.73 18.08
CA ASN A 32 -10.96 -4.80 17.87
C ASN A 32 -11.63 -4.94 16.50
N TYR A 33 -11.13 -5.84 15.64
CA TYR A 33 -11.73 -6.13 14.35
C TYR A 33 -12.53 -7.44 14.40
N ASP A 34 -13.83 -7.31 14.23
CA ASP A 34 -14.82 -8.38 14.32
C ASP A 34 -15.37 -8.81 12.94
N GLY A 35 -14.96 -8.13 11.86
CA GLY A 35 -15.35 -8.41 10.49
C GLY A 35 -14.41 -9.38 9.75
N ASN A 36 -14.70 -9.59 8.47
CA ASN A 36 -13.91 -10.47 7.57
C ASN A 36 -13.14 -9.70 6.47
N GLY A 37 -13.04 -8.38 6.59
CA GLY A 37 -12.44 -7.49 5.61
C GLY A 37 -13.42 -6.91 4.59
N SER A 38 -14.73 -7.17 4.72
CA SER A 38 -15.76 -6.72 3.78
C SER A 38 -16.96 -6.09 4.48
N ALA A 39 -17.86 -5.47 3.72
CA ALA A 39 -19.02 -4.73 4.23
C ALA A 39 -20.25 -5.61 4.53
N HIS A 40 -20.11 -6.94 4.48
CA HIS A 40 -21.21 -7.89 4.66
C HIS A 40 -21.41 -8.30 6.11
#